data_AF-A0A173RCQ8-F1
#
_entry.id   AF-A0A173RCQ8-F1
#
_cell.length_a   1.000
_cell.length_b   1.000
_cell.length_c   1.000
_cell.angle_alpha   90.00
_cell.angle_beta   90.00
_cell.angle_gamma   90.00
#
_symmetry.space_group_name_H-M   'P 1'
#
loop_
_entity.id
_entity.type
_entity.pdbx_description
1 polymer ?
#
loop_
_entity_poly.entity_id
_entity_poly.type
_entity_poly.pdbx_seq_one_letter_code
_entity_poly.pdbx_strand_id
1 'polypeptide(L)'
;MAKLKYKRFPGDTIVVPMLIGVLLNSFVPQVLEIGGFFTNAVHGTGALVGIFLFFLGASIDIKSTPRAIKKGAVVIVTKVLMSVLLGLGVAFLFNDNFLGLSALAIISAISVANNALYSGIVAQYGDDSDKGAVGITSLSVGPTVTMIALSSAGLASISIWPIIGSILPLILGLILGSCSPWLKKNLSAGVTPSIIVVGFALGCGMSIQQLFQGGLSGILLGLITVFIVGAITIGADRLTGGSGIAGASISSTAASGVANPAALAAVDPTYVLIAPVATAQVAASVIITAFLTPMLTSFVAKQNEKKAQKTV
;
A
#
# COMPACT_ATOMS: atom_id res chain seq x y z
N MET A 1 14.45 4.19 34.14
CA MET A 1 14.01 3.26 33.07
C MET A 1 15.03 3.30 31.95
N ALA A 2 15.66 2.17 31.62
CA ALA A 2 16.53 2.09 30.45
C ALA A 2 15.69 2.39 29.20
N LYS A 3 16.03 3.45 28.45
CA LYS A 3 15.38 3.69 27.15
C LYS A 3 15.75 2.50 26.25
N LEU A 4 14.76 1.68 25.89
CA LEU A 4 14.91 0.65 24.86
C LEU A 4 15.52 1.31 23.62
N LYS A 5 16.75 0.91 23.25
CA LYS A 5 17.37 1.34 21.98
C LYS A 5 16.67 0.61 20.84
N TYR A 6 15.55 1.15 20.39
CA TYR A 6 14.81 0.64 19.24
C TYR A 6 15.46 1.11 17.94
N LYS A 7 15.99 0.17 17.14
CA LYS A 7 16.54 0.45 15.81
C LYS A 7 15.43 0.35 14.78
N ARG A 8 15.07 1.49 14.17
CA ARG A 8 14.07 1.57 13.10
C ARG A 8 14.50 0.76 11.87
N PHE A 9 13.54 0.17 11.16
CA PHE A 9 13.75 -0.49 9.87
C PHE A 9 12.60 -0.16 8.89
N PRO A 10 12.82 -0.25 7.56
CA PRO A 10 11.77 0.01 6.58
C PRO A 10 10.52 -0.87 6.78
N GLY A 11 9.34 -0.25 6.80
CA GLY A 11 8.05 -0.94 7.02
C GLY A 11 7.67 -1.13 8.51
N ASP A 12 8.56 -0.78 9.44
CA ASP A 12 8.33 -1.01 10.87
C ASP A 12 7.14 -0.25 11.45
N THR A 13 6.78 0.90 10.87
CA THR A 13 5.64 1.73 11.27
C THR A 13 4.31 0.96 11.32
N ILE A 14 4.11 -0.01 10.43
CA ILE A 14 2.89 -0.83 10.43
C ILE A 14 3.13 -2.23 11.01
N VAL A 15 4.28 -2.84 10.72
CA VAL A 15 4.54 -4.24 11.07
C VAL A 15 4.75 -4.42 12.57
N VAL A 16 5.54 -3.56 13.21
CA VAL A 16 5.80 -3.70 14.65
C VAL A 16 4.52 -3.58 15.49
N PRO A 17 3.68 -2.54 15.33
CA PRO A 17 2.43 -2.49 16.07
C PRO A 17 1.49 -3.65 15.73
N MET A 18 1.46 -4.10 14.48
CA MET A 18 0.69 -5.29 14.08
C MET A 18 1.16 -6.54 14.83
N LEU A 19 2.47 -6.80 14.90
CA LEU A 19 3.01 -7.92 15.67
C LEU A 19 2.62 -7.85 17.15
N ILE A 20 2.63 -6.65 17.76
CA ILE A 20 2.16 -6.47 19.14
C ILE A 20 0.69 -6.85 19.26
N GLY A 21 -0.16 -6.45 18.31
CA GLY A 21 -1.58 -6.84 18.28
C GLY A 21 -1.77 -8.35 18.15
N VAL A 22 -1.01 -9.03 17.29
CA VAL A 22 -1.05 -10.49 17.12
C VAL A 22 -0.68 -11.21 18.41
N LEU A 23 0.36 -10.72 19.10
CA LEU A 23 0.78 -11.29 20.39
C LEU A 23 -0.30 -11.12 21.45
N LEU A 24 -0.97 -9.96 21.51
CA LEU A 24 -2.09 -9.76 22.43
C LEU A 24 -3.27 -10.68 22.11
N ASN A 25 -3.66 -10.77 20.84
CA ASN A 25 -4.72 -11.67 20.39
C ASN A 25 -4.41 -13.13 20.75
N SER A 26 -3.15 -13.55 20.62
CA SER A 26 -2.76 -14.95 20.78
C SER A 26 -2.54 -15.36 22.23
N PHE A 27 -1.99 -14.48 23.08
CA PHE A 27 -1.62 -14.83 24.45
C PHE A 27 -2.58 -14.31 25.51
N VAL A 28 -3.27 -13.19 25.25
CA VAL A 28 -4.15 -12.56 26.24
C VAL A 28 -5.42 -11.97 25.56
N PRO A 29 -6.17 -12.77 24.77
CA PRO A 29 -7.29 -12.27 23.97
C PRO A 29 -8.37 -11.56 24.80
N GLN A 30 -8.53 -11.92 26.07
CA GLN A 30 -9.52 -11.31 26.97
C GLN A 30 -9.26 -9.81 27.17
N VAL A 31 -8.02 -9.34 27.02
CA VAL A 31 -7.69 -7.90 27.11
C VAL A 31 -8.30 -7.13 25.93
N LEU A 32 -8.48 -7.77 24.78
CA LEU A 32 -9.11 -7.15 23.61
C LEU A 32 -10.62 -6.94 23.82
N GLU A 33 -11.22 -7.73 24.72
CA GLU A 33 -12.66 -7.80 24.98
C GLU A 33 -13.07 -7.14 26.31
N ILE A 34 -12.23 -6.28 26.89
CA ILE A 34 -12.48 -5.60 28.19
C ILE A 34 -13.63 -4.59 28.17
N GLY A 35 -14.22 -4.34 27.00
CA GLY A 35 -15.20 -3.29 26.75
C GLY A 35 -14.58 -1.90 26.55
N GLY A 36 -15.44 -0.89 26.46
CA GLY A 36 -15.04 0.53 26.41
C GLY A 36 -14.22 0.93 25.18
N PHE A 37 -13.43 2.00 25.33
CA PHE A 37 -12.69 2.63 24.24
C PHE A 37 -11.64 1.71 23.60
N PHE A 38 -10.97 0.88 24.41
CA PHE A 38 -9.91 0.01 23.91
C PHE A 38 -10.47 -1.06 22.96
N THR A 39 -11.53 -1.76 23.39
CA THR A 39 -12.25 -2.76 22.58
C THR A 39 -12.75 -2.15 21.27
N ASN A 40 -13.39 -0.97 21.35
CA ASN A 40 -13.86 -0.26 20.15
C ASN A 40 -12.72 0.15 19.21
N ALA A 41 -11.55 0.51 19.73
CA ALA A 41 -10.40 0.87 18.91
C ALA A 41 -9.81 -0.34 18.19
N VAL A 42 -9.65 -1.49 18.87
CA VAL A 42 -9.06 -2.69 18.27
C VAL A 42 -9.99 -3.37 17.26
N HIS A 43 -11.31 -3.34 17.47
CA HIS A 43 -12.28 -3.89 16.52
C HIS A 43 -12.75 -2.86 15.47
N GLY A 44 -12.49 -1.57 15.68
CA GLY A 44 -12.89 -0.46 14.81
C GLY A 44 -12.01 -0.24 13.58
N THR A 45 -11.42 -1.30 13.01
CA THR A 45 -10.43 -1.20 11.92
C THR A 45 -10.94 -0.36 10.74
N GLY A 46 -12.19 -0.53 10.30
CA GLY A 46 -12.76 0.25 9.20
C GLY A 46 -12.75 1.77 9.45
N ALA A 47 -13.08 2.19 10.68
CA ALA A 47 -13.04 3.60 11.06
C ALA A 47 -11.60 4.15 11.08
N LEU A 48 -10.66 3.36 11.62
CA LEU A 48 -9.24 3.73 11.65
C LEU A 48 -8.65 3.88 10.24
N VAL A 49 -9.03 3.00 9.32
CA VAL A 49 -8.64 3.08 7.90
C VAL A 49 -9.23 4.33 7.25
N GLY A 50 -10.49 4.67 7.54
CA GLY A 50 -11.10 5.93 7.08
C GLY A 50 -10.34 7.17 7.58
N ILE A 51 -9.97 7.21 8.87
CA ILE A 51 -9.15 8.29 9.45
C ILE A 51 -7.78 8.37 8.79
N PHE A 52 -7.13 7.22 8.58
CA PHE A 52 -5.85 7.15 7.87
C PHE A 52 -5.96 7.72 6.45
N LEU A 53 -6.96 7.30 5.67
CA LEU A 53 -7.20 7.78 4.31
C LEU A 53 -7.50 9.28 4.29
N PHE A 54 -8.20 9.79 5.29
CA PHE A 54 -8.45 11.21 5.46
C PHE A 54 -7.16 12.01 5.69
N PHE A 55 -6.30 11.60 6.62
CA PHE A 55 -5.00 12.26 6.82
C PHE A 55 -4.10 12.14 5.59
N LEU A 56 -4.13 10.98 4.92
CA LEU A 56 -3.39 10.77 3.69
C LEU A 56 -3.85 11.75 2.60
N GLY A 57 -5.16 11.87 2.38
CA GLY A 57 -5.73 12.81 1.42
C GLY A 57 -5.25 14.25 1.66
N ALA A 58 -5.24 14.69 2.91
CA ALA A 58 -4.78 16.03 3.27
C ALA A 58 -3.29 16.29 3.02
N SER A 59 -2.49 15.22 2.91
CA SER A 59 -1.05 15.32 2.62
C SER A 59 -0.72 15.48 1.14
N ILE A 60 -1.67 15.19 0.24
CA ILE A 60 -1.43 15.21 -1.21
C ILE A 60 -1.22 16.66 -1.70
N ASP A 61 -0.27 16.83 -2.62
CA ASP A 61 -0.03 18.07 -3.35
C ASP A 61 -0.61 17.96 -4.77
N ILE A 62 -1.56 18.84 -5.11
CA ILE A 62 -2.25 18.84 -6.41
C ILE A 62 -1.42 19.57 -7.49
N LYS A 63 -0.40 20.32 -7.09
CA LYS A 63 0.42 21.11 -8.02
C LYS A 63 1.44 20.20 -8.71
N SER A 64 1.26 19.94 -10.00
CA SER A 64 2.17 19.13 -10.81
C SER A 64 2.28 19.70 -12.23
N THR A 65 3.46 19.62 -12.84
CA THR A 65 3.65 20.01 -14.25
C THR A 65 3.00 18.99 -15.19
N PRO A 66 2.59 19.34 -16.41
CA PRO A 66 1.99 18.38 -17.35
C PRO A 66 2.85 17.12 -17.59
N ARG A 67 4.18 17.30 -17.59
CA ARG A 67 5.13 16.18 -17.71
C ARG A 67 5.11 15.26 -16.48
N ALA A 68 5.05 15.84 -15.28
CA ALA A 68 4.89 15.08 -14.04
C ALA A 68 3.54 14.35 -13.98
N ILE A 69 2.47 14.98 -14.46
CA ILE A 69 1.14 14.37 -14.55
C ILE A 69 1.16 13.14 -15.45
N LYS A 70 1.68 13.30 -16.68
CA LYS A 70 1.82 12.20 -17.63
C LYS A 70 2.63 11.05 -17.02
N LYS A 71 3.81 11.36 -16.46
CA LYS A 71 4.71 10.34 -15.92
C LYS A 71 4.07 9.60 -14.73
N GLY A 72 3.52 10.34 -13.77
CA GLY A 72 2.81 9.77 -12.62
C GLY A 72 1.61 8.90 -13.03
N ALA A 73 0.80 9.37 -13.98
CA ALA A 73 -0.34 8.63 -14.51
C ALA A 73 0.10 7.32 -15.18
N VAL A 74 1.13 7.36 -16.03
CA VAL A 74 1.65 6.17 -16.71
C VAL A 74 2.08 5.11 -15.71
N VAL A 75 2.91 5.48 -14.72
CA VAL A 75 3.45 4.48 -13.78
C VAL A 75 2.37 3.91 -12.86
N ILE A 76 1.44 4.75 -12.38
CA ILE A 76 0.40 4.29 -11.46
C ILE A 76 -0.68 3.47 -12.18
N VAL A 77 -1.13 3.89 -13.36
CA VAL A 77 -2.10 3.14 -14.16
C VAL A 77 -1.51 1.80 -14.58
N THR A 78 -0.24 1.77 -15.00
CA THR A 78 0.44 0.51 -15.33
C THR A 78 0.48 -0.42 -14.13
N LYS A 79 0.85 0.09 -12.95
CA LYS A 79 0.92 -0.71 -11.71
C LYS A 79 -0.46 -1.24 -11.30
N VAL A 80 -1.50 -0.40 -11.35
CA VAL A 80 -2.88 -0.80 -11.06
C VAL A 80 -3.37 -1.85 -12.05
N LEU A 81 -3.16 -1.65 -13.35
CA LEU A 81 -3.54 -2.62 -14.37
C LEU A 81 -2.85 -3.97 -14.12
N MET A 82 -1.55 -3.97 -13.82
CA MET A 82 -0.83 -5.19 -13.48
C MET A 82 -1.36 -5.87 -12.22
N SER A 83 -1.77 -5.10 -11.20
CA SER A 83 -2.39 -5.65 -10.00
C SER A 83 -3.67 -6.42 -10.32
N VAL A 84 -4.53 -5.85 -11.19
CA VAL A 84 -5.80 -6.44 -11.61
C VAL A 84 -5.55 -7.66 -12.49
N LEU A 85 -4.66 -7.55 -13.49
CA LEU A 85 -4.36 -8.68 -14.39
C LEU A 85 -3.77 -9.88 -13.64
N LEU A 86 -2.81 -9.65 -12.74
CA LEU A 86 -2.22 -10.72 -11.94
C LEU A 86 -3.23 -11.29 -10.95
N GLY A 87 -4.00 -10.43 -10.26
CA GLY A 87 -4.99 -10.87 -9.29
C GLY A 87 -6.11 -11.70 -9.94
N LEU A 88 -6.71 -11.19 -11.02
CA LEU A 88 -7.77 -11.92 -11.74
C LEU A 88 -7.21 -13.16 -12.46
N GLY A 89 -5.96 -13.11 -12.94
CA GLY A 89 -5.28 -14.29 -13.46
C GLY A 89 -5.21 -15.41 -12.40
N VAL A 90 -4.86 -15.06 -11.16
CA VAL A 90 -4.88 -16.03 -10.05
C VAL A 90 -6.29 -16.52 -9.71
N ALA A 91 -7.27 -15.63 -9.66
CA ALA A 91 -8.66 -16.00 -9.41
C ALA A 91 -9.17 -17.04 -10.42
N PHE A 92 -9.01 -16.78 -11.72
CA PHE A 92 -9.63 -17.59 -12.77
C PHE A 92 -8.78 -18.76 -13.26
N LEU A 93 -7.45 -18.67 -13.22
CA LEU A 93 -6.56 -19.71 -13.76
C LEU A 93 -5.99 -20.63 -12.67
N PHE A 94 -5.97 -20.18 -11.41
CA PHE A 94 -5.35 -20.90 -10.29
C PHE A 94 -6.32 -21.14 -9.12
N ASN A 95 -7.63 -21.09 -9.36
CA ASN A 95 -8.67 -21.25 -8.34
C ASN A 95 -8.45 -20.34 -7.12
N ASP A 96 -8.09 -19.08 -7.38
CA ASP A 96 -7.78 -18.04 -6.38
C ASP A 96 -6.63 -18.40 -5.41
N ASN A 97 -5.72 -19.28 -5.84
CA ASN A 97 -4.58 -19.68 -5.03
C ASN A 97 -3.31 -19.92 -5.87
N PHE A 98 -2.42 -18.93 -5.87
CA PHE A 98 -1.10 -19.04 -6.46
C PHE A 98 -0.03 -19.04 -5.37
N LEU A 99 0.44 -20.24 -4.99
CA LEU A 99 1.43 -20.42 -3.93
C LEU A 99 1.03 -19.75 -2.61
N GLY A 100 -0.27 -19.81 -2.28
CA GLY A 100 -0.88 -19.19 -1.10
C GLY A 100 -1.35 -17.75 -1.32
N LEU A 101 -1.07 -17.12 -2.46
CA LEU A 101 -1.56 -15.78 -2.79
C LEU A 101 -2.96 -15.86 -3.42
N SER A 102 -3.90 -15.08 -2.88
CA SER A 102 -5.21 -14.86 -3.50
C SER A 102 -5.23 -13.60 -4.35
N ALA A 103 -6.24 -13.46 -5.20
CA ALA A 103 -6.52 -12.24 -5.93
C ALA A 103 -6.68 -11.04 -4.98
N LEU A 104 -7.33 -11.23 -3.83
CA LEU A 104 -7.44 -10.21 -2.80
C LEU A 104 -6.07 -9.71 -2.36
N ALA A 105 -5.14 -10.61 -2.01
CA ALA A 105 -3.81 -10.24 -1.56
C ALA A 105 -3.00 -9.54 -2.66
N ILE A 106 -3.03 -10.08 -3.88
CA ILE A 106 -2.28 -9.56 -5.03
C ILE A 106 -2.74 -8.15 -5.39
N ILE A 107 -4.05 -7.95 -5.55
CA ILE A 107 -4.61 -6.64 -5.91
C ILE A 107 -4.37 -5.66 -4.77
N SER A 108 -4.57 -6.08 -3.51
CA SER A 108 -4.34 -5.23 -2.33
C SER A 108 -2.90 -4.74 -2.22
N ALA A 109 -1.91 -5.59 -2.51
CA ALA A 109 -0.50 -5.23 -2.36
C ALA A 109 0.06 -4.44 -3.55
N ILE A 110 -0.36 -4.79 -4.77
CA ILE A 110 0.25 -4.24 -5.99
C ILE A 110 -0.43 -2.93 -6.40
N SER A 111 -1.74 -2.77 -6.18
CA SER A 111 -2.49 -1.57 -6.63
C SER A 111 -2.07 -0.26 -5.95
N VAL A 112 -1.39 -0.35 -4.81
CA VAL A 112 -0.94 0.79 -4.01
C VAL A 112 0.57 0.87 -3.97
N ALA A 113 1.11 2.10 -3.87
CA ALA A 113 2.54 2.35 -3.82
C ALA A 113 2.95 3.09 -2.54
N ASN A 114 4.13 2.77 -2.01
CA ASN A 114 4.66 3.49 -0.86
C ASN A 114 5.17 4.87 -1.31
N ASN A 115 4.31 5.89 -1.28
CA ASN A 115 4.64 7.22 -1.80
C ASN A 115 5.69 7.96 -0.96
N ALA A 116 5.87 7.63 0.32
CA ALA A 116 6.97 8.13 1.13
C ALA A 116 8.32 7.55 0.68
N LEU A 117 8.34 6.26 0.32
CA LEU A 117 9.51 5.62 -0.25
C LEU A 117 9.79 6.14 -1.66
N TYR A 118 8.77 6.22 -2.50
CA TYR A 118 8.85 6.76 -3.85
C TYR A 118 9.46 8.16 -3.83
N SER A 119 8.92 9.08 -3.00
CA SER A 119 9.38 10.47 -2.92
C SER A 119 10.83 10.57 -2.46
N GLY A 120 11.25 9.76 -1.48
CA GLY A 120 12.64 9.69 -1.03
C GLY A 120 13.60 9.20 -2.13
N ILE A 121 13.21 8.17 -2.89
CA ILE A 121 14.03 7.63 -3.98
C ILE A 121 14.15 8.63 -5.13
N VAL A 122 13.05 9.22 -5.60
CA VAL A 122 13.08 10.17 -6.73
C VAL A 122 13.70 11.52 -6.34
N ALA A 123 13.73 11.88 -5.06
CA ALA A 123 14.51 13.01 -4.59
C ALA A 123 16.02 12.80 -4.82
N GLN A 124 16.49 11.55 -4.73
CA GLN A 124 17.90 11.18 -4.91
C GLN A 124 18.26 10.89 -6.37
N TYR A 125 17.42 10.12 -7.09
CA TYR A 125 17.76 9.59 -8.41
C TYR A 125 16.93 10.18 -9.56
N GLY A 126 15.86 10.91 -9.24
CA GLY A 126 14.86 11.36 -10.21
C GLY A 126 15.04 12.81 -10.65
N ASP A 127 14.40 13.13 -11.77
CA ASP A 127 14.23 14.49 -12.29
C ASP A 127 13.02 15.20 -11.65
N ASP A 128 12.80 16.47 -12.00
CA ASP A 128 11.68 17.25 -11.43
C ASP A 128 10.30 16.72 -11.84
N SER A 129 10.20 16.00 -12.96
CA SER A 129 8.96 15.33 -13.34
C SER A 129 8.72 14.05 -12.54
N ASP A 130 9.78 13.33 -12.13
CA ASP A 130 9.69 12.19 -11.23
C ASP A 130 9.22 12.63 -9.83
N LYS A 131 9.79 13.72 -9.32
CA LYS A 131 9.41 14.35 -8.04
C LYS A 131 7.98 14.88 -8.08
N GLY A 132 7.58 15.52 -9.17
CA GLY A 132 6.21 16.01 -9.35
C GLY A 132 5.17 14.89 -9.44
N ALA A 133 5.55 13.67 -9.85
CA ALA A 133 4.63 12.54 -9.99
C ALA A 133 4.12 11.98 -8.63
N VAL A 134 4.72 12.38 -7.50
CA VAL A 134 4.31 11.95 -6.14
C VAL A 134 2.84 12.23 -5.87
N GLY A 135 2.33 13.41 -6.27
CA GLY A 135 0.94 13.79 -6.04
C GLY A 135 -0.04 12.87 -6.78
N ILE A 136 0.26 12.56 -8.04
CA ILE A 136 -0.57 11.72 -8.91
C ILE A 136 -0.59 10.27 -8.45
N THR A 137 0.59 9.74 -8.10
CA THR A 137 0.74 8.37 -7.61
C THR A 137 0.08 8.15 -6.25
N SER A 138 -0.08 9.22 -5.47
CA SER A 138 -0.81 9.21 -4.19
C SER A 138 -2.33 9.10 -4.30
N LEU A 139 -2.89 9.26 -5.50
CA LEU A 139 -4.33 9.11 -5.73
C LEU A 139 -4.78 7.64 -5.81
N SER A 140 -3.85 6.71 -6.04
CA SER A 140 -4.14 5.27 -6.09
C SER A 140 -3.84 4.61 -4.75
N VAL A 141 -4.61 4.98 -3.73
CA VAL A 141 -4.48 4.42 -2.38
C VAL A 141 -5.84 4.02 -1.83
N GLY A 142 -5.85 2.95 -1.02
CA GLY A 142 -7.03 2.44 -0.34
C GLY A 142 -7.66 1.24 -1.05
N PRO A 143 -8.80 0.76 -0.55
CA PRO A 143 -9.41 -0.47 -1.02
C PRO A 143 -10.23 -0.29 -2.31
N THR A 144 -10.45 0.95 -2.78
CA THR A 144 -11.30 1.26 -3.94
C THR A 144 -10.94 0.43 -5.18
N VAL A 145 -9.65 0.36 -5.54
CA VAL A 145 -9.20 -0.43 -6.69
C VAL A 145 -9.50 -1.92 -6.51
N THR A 146 -9.27 -2.44 -5.29
CA THR A 146 -9.52 -3.85 -4.97
C THR A 146 -11.00 -4.18 -5.06
N MET A 147 -11.85 -3.32 -4.50
CA MET A 147 -13.30 -3.47 -4.54
C MET A 147 -13.85 -3.42 -5.97
N ILE A 148 -13.41 -2.45 -6.78
CA ILE A 148 -13.82 -2.34 -8.19
C ILE A 148 -13.36 -3.56 -8.99
N ALA A 149 -12.10 -3.97 -8.84
CA ALA A 149 -11.54 -5.08 -9.60
C ALA A 149 -12.27 -6.40 -9.31
N LEU A 150 -12.50 -6.72 -8.04
CA LEU A 150 -13.17 -7.96 -7.65
C LEU A 150 -14.67 -7.93 -7.95
N SER A 151 -15.35 -6.80 -7.76
CA SER A 151 -16.79 -6.72 -8.06
C SER A 151 -17.08 -6.75 -9.56
N SER A 152 -16.27 -6.05 -10.38
CA SER A 152 -16.42 -6.07 -11.84
C SER A 152 -16.11 -7.43 -12.46
N ALA A 153 -15.28 -8.24 -11.81
CA ALA A 153 -14.99 -9.61 -12.20
C ALA A 153 -16.05 -10.63 -11.70
N GLY A 154 -17.07 -10.19 -10.95
CA GLY A 154 -18.07 -11.09 -10.36
C GLY A 154 -17.54 -11.93 -9.19
N LEU A 155 -16.36 -11.60 -8.65
CA LEU A 155 -15.73 -12.30 -7.53
C LEU A 155 -16.15 -11.74 -6.16
N ALA A 156 -16.75 -10.55 -6.12
CA ALA A 156 -17.26 -9.93 -4.90
C ALA A 156 -18.61 -9.24 -5.16
N SER A 157 -19.56 -9.39 -4.24
CA SER A 157 -20.91 -8.81 -4.36
C SER A 157 -21.01 -7.47 -3.62
N ILE A 158 -20.29 -6.46 -4.12
CA ILE A 158 -20.20 -5.15 -3.47
C ILE A 158 -21.17 -4.17 -4.13
N SER A 159 -22.03 -3.54 -3.34
CA SER A 159 -22.85 -2.42 -3.83
C SER A 159 -21.97 -1.18 -4.13
N ILE A 160 -22.48 -0.24 -4.93
CA ILE A 160 -21.70 0.95 -5.31
C ILE A 160 -21.34 1.85 -4.12
N TRP A 161 -22.15 1.82 -3.05
CA TRP A 161 -22.00 2.70 -1.88
C TRP A 161 -20.72 2.44 -1.06
N PRO A 162 -20.37 1.18 -0.69
CA PRO A 162 -19.05 0.85 -0.15
C PRO A 162 -17.87 1.35 -0.98
N ILE A 163 -17.96 1.29 -2.31
CA ILE A 163 -16.90 1.76 -3.21
C ILE A 163 -16.74 3.27 -3.08
N ILE A 164 -17.85 4.02 -3.12
CA ILE A 164 -17.85 5.48 -2.90
C ILE A 164 -17.33 5.81 -1.48
N GLY A 165 -17.83 5.09 -0.48
CA GLY A 165 -17.43 5.26 0.93
C GLY A 165 -15.95 5.00 1.16
N SER A 166 -15.32 4.12 0.37
CA SER A 166 -13.89 3.83 0.48
C SER A 166 -12.98 4.96 0.02
N ILE A 167 -13.41 5.78 -0.96
CA ILE A 167 -12.61 6.89 -1.49
C ILE A 167 -12.95 8.22 -0.83
N LEU A 168 -14.16 8.35 -0.28
CA LEU A 168 -14.67 9.60 0.28
C LEU A 168 -13.76 10.22 1.36
N PRO A 169 -13.20 9.48 2.34
CA PRO A 169 -12.29 10.06 3.34
C PRO A 169 -11.06 10.70 2.70
N LEU A 170 -10.48 10.07 1.67
CA LEU A 170 -9.33 10.60 0.95
C LEU A 170 -9.67 11.90 0.22
N ILE A 171 -10.84 11.96 -0.43
CA ILE A 171 -11.32 13.18 -1.10
C ILE A 171 -11.56 14.32 -0.09
N LEU A 172 -12.22 14.03 1.03
CA LEU A 172 -12.47 15.02 2.07
C LEU A 172 -11.16 15.55 2.68
N GLY A 173 -10.20 14.66 2.92
CA GLY A 173 -8.86 15.02 3.35
C GLY A 173 -8.18 15.96 2.36
N LEU A 174 -8.19 15.60 1.07
CA LEU A 174 -7.61 16.39 -0.02
C LEU A 174 -8.20 17.80 -0.09
N ILE A 175 -9.53 17.91 -0.02
CA ILE A 175 -10.24 19.19 -0.03
C ILE A 175 -9.79 20.04 1.17
N LEU A 176 -9.86 19.49 2.38
CA LEU A 176 -9.50 20.25 3.60
C LEU A 176 -8.03 20.64 3.67
N GLY A 177 -7.12 19.75 3.23
CA GLY A 177 -5.70 20.07 3.09
C GLY A 177 -5.46 21.19 2.08
N SER A 178 -6.28 21.28 1.03
CA SER A 178 -6.17 22.34 0.03
C SER A 178 -6.75 23.69 0.49
N CYS A 179 -7.68 23.69 1.46
CA CYS A 179 -8.33 24.90 1.96
C CYS A 179 -7.43 25.79 2.84
N SER A 180 -6.44 25.22 3.55
CA SER A 180 -5.60 25.99 4.47
C SER A 180 -4.22 25.35 4.69
N PRO A 181 -3.12 26.14 4.64
CA PRO A 181 -1.79 25.64 5.02
C PRO A 181 -1.72 25.09 6.45
N TRP A 182 -2.53 25.65 7.36
CA TRP A 182 -2.63 25.15 8.74
C TRP A 182 -3.29 23.77 8.79
N LEU A 183 -4.42 23.59 8.07
CA LEU A 183 -5.08 22.29 7.99
C LEU A 183 -4.16 21.25 7.36
N LYS A 184 -3.52 21.60 6.23
CA LYS A 184 -2.55 20.72 5.58
C LYS A 184 -1.46 20.27 6.55
N LYS A 185 -0.81 21.20 7.25
CA LYS A 185 0.28 20.90 8.18
C LYS A 185 -0.17 19.95 9.29
N ASN A 186 -1.30 20.23 9.94
CA ASN A 186 -1.76 19.44 11.08
C ASN A 186 -2.33 18.07 10.66
N LEU A 187 -3.08 17.99 9.57
CA LEU A 187 -3.66 16.74 9.09
C LEU A 187 -2.59 15.82 8.50
N SER A 188 -1.62 16.36 7.75
CA SER A 188 -0.52 15.57 7.19
C SER A 188 0.36 14.94 8.27
N ALA A 189 0.51 15.61 9.43
CA ALA A 189 1.22 15.06 10.58
C ALA A 189 0.52 13.80 11.17
N GLY A 190 -0.77 13.62 10.89
CA GLY A 190 -1.57 12.46 11.32
C GLY A 190 -1.34 11.16 10.53
N VAL A 191 -0.67 11.22 9.37
CA VAL A 191 -0.51 10.05 8.50
C VAL A 191 0.29 8.93 9.19
N THR A 192 1.45 9.24 9.74
CA THR A 192 2.30 8.23 10.42
C THR A 192 1.65 7.63 11.68
N PRO A 193 1.12 8.43 12.63
CA PRO A 193 0.50 7.86 13.83
C PRO A 193 -0.76 7.06 13.51
N SER A 194 -1.56 7.44 12.50
CA SER A 194 -2.72 6.63 12.10
C SER A 194 -2.33 5.27 11.54
N ILE A 195 -1.24 5.16 10.75
CA ILE A 195 -0.70 3.86 10.29
C ILE A 195 -0.33 2.96 11.47
N ILE A 196 0.28 3.51 12.52
CA ILE A 196 0.68 2.74 13.71
C ILE A 196 -0.56 2.14 14.39
N VAL A 197 -1.61 2.95 14.58
CA VAL A 197 -2.85 2.51 15.24
C VAL A 197 -3.62 1.50 14.36
N VAL A 198 -3.70 1.74 13.05
CA VAL A 198 -4.29 0.79 12.09
C VAL A 198 -3.55 -0.55 12.13
N GLY A 199 -2.22 -0.52 12.10
CA GLY A 199 -1.39 -1.73 12.17
C GLY A 199 -1.68 -2.53 13.44
N PHE A 200 -1.74 -1.86 14.59
CA PHE A 200 -2.07 -2.48 15.87
C PHE A 200 -3.45 -3.15 15.85
N ALA A 201 -4.50 -2.44 15.42
CA ALA A 201 -5.86 -2.97 15.35
C ALA A 201 -5.98 -4.17 14.39
N LEU A 202 -5.33 -4.10 13.23
CA LEU A 202 -5.26 -5.23 12.29
C LEU A 202 -4.57 -6.46 12.92
N GLY A 203 -3.50 -6.24 13.67
CA GLY A 203 -2.81 -7.29 14.42
C GLY A 203 -3.71 -7.94 15.48
N CYS A 204 -4.51 -7.14 16.19
CA CYS A 204 -5.48 -7.65 17.17
C CYS A 204 -6.58 -8.52 16.55
N GLY A 205 -6.80 -8.45 15.24
CA GLY A 205 -7.79 -9.24 14.51
C GLY A 205 -7.25 -10.52 13.85
N MET A 206 -5.99 -10.90 14.09
CA MET A 206 -5.38 -12.06 13.44
C MET A 206 -4.55 -12.94 14.39
N SER A 207 -4.46 -14.24 14.09
CA SER A 207 -3.68 -15.20 14.87
C SER A 207 -2.22 -15.30 14.41
N ILE A 208 -1.34 -15.82 15.28
CA ILE A 208 0.04 -16.17 14.92
C ILE A 208 0.09 -17.10 13.70
N GLN A 209 -0.84 -18.06 13.59
CA GLN A 209 -0.85 -18.99 12.47
C GLN A 209 -1.15 -18.30 11.15
N GLN A 210 -2.12 -17.37 11.13
CA GLN A 210 -2.42 -16.56 9.95
C GLN A 210 -1.23 -15.65 9.58
N LEU A 211 -0.52 -15.11 10.57
CA LEU A 211 0.69 -14.33 10.36
C LEU A 211 1.80 -15.16 9.69
N PHE A 212 2.08 -16.37 10.17
CA PHE A 212 3.09 -17.25 9.56
C PHE A 212 2.70 -17.71 8.16
N GLN A 213 1.44 -18.12 7.97
CA GLN A 213 0.91 -18.52 6.67
C GLN A 213 1.03 -17.39 5.65
N GLY A 214 0.65 -16.17 6.04
CA GLY A 214 0.74 -15.02 5.15
C GLY A 214 2.17 -14.50 4.98
N GLY A 215 3.04 -14.67 5.97
CA GLY A 215 4.41 -14.16 5.93
C GLY A 215 5.24 -14.75 4.78
N LEU A 216 5.18 -16.07 4.57
CA LEU A 216 5.97 -16.75 3.54
C LEU A 216 5.53 -16.38 2.12
N SER A 217 4.25 -16.50 1.79
CA SER A 217 3.73 -16.11 0.48
C SER A 217 3.78 -14.59 0.28
N GLY A 218 3.70 -13.80 1.35
CA GLY A 218 3.91 -12.36 1.30
C GLY A 218 5.31 -11.93 0.87
N ILE A 219 6.35 -12.74 1.15
CA ILE A 219 7.69 -12.50 0.60
C ILE A 219 7.67 -12.65 -0.91
N LEU A 220 7.05 -13.73 -1.41
CA LEU A 220 6.85 -13.95 -2.84
C LEU A 220 6.09 -12.78 -3.48
N LEU A 221 5.02 -12.28 -2.84
CA LEU A 221 4.28 -11.12 -3.31
C LEU A 221 5.15 -9.86 -3.41
N GLY A 222 6.03 -9.64 -2.45
CA GLY A 222 7.02 -8.55 -2.50
C GLY A 222 7.98 -8.70 -3.68
N LEU A 223 8.47 -9.91 -3.93
CA LEU A 223 9.35 -10.20 -5.08
C LEU A 223 8.62 -9.99 -6.42
N ILE A 224 7.37 -10.45 -6.55
CA ILE A 224 6.53 -10.22 -7.73
C ILE A 224 6.33 -8.71 -7.94
N THR A 225 6.02 -7.97 -6.87
CA THR A 225 5.80 -6.52 -6.92
C THR A 225 7.04 -5.77 -7.42
N VAL A 226 8.23 -6.14 -6.93
CA VAL A 226 9.48 -5.45 -7.28
C VAL A 226 9.98 -5.87 -8.65
N PHE A 227 10.07 -7.17 -8.93
CA PHE A 227 10.77 -7.65 -10.11
C PHE A 227 9.87 -7.81 -11.33
N ILE A 228 8.67 -8.36 -11.16
CA ILE A 228 7.75 -8.59 -12.30
C ILE A 228 7.03 -7.28 -12.63
N VAL A 229 6.28 -6.74 -11.66
CA VAL A 229 5.56 -5.48 -11.88
C VAL A 229 6.53 -4.34 -12.09
N GLY A 230 7.65 -4.33 -11.35
CA GLY A 230 8.65 -3.27 -11.52
C GLY A 230 9.34 -3.28 -12.88
N ALA A 231 9.64 -4.45 -13.46
CA ALA A 231 10.15 -4.50 -14.83
C ALA A 231 9.17 -3.86 -15.83
N ILE A 232 7.86 -4.09 -15.65
CA ILE A 232 6.81 -3.56 -16.52
C ILE A 232 6.64 -2.05 -16.32
N THR A 233 6.62 -1.55 -15.08
CA THR A 233 6.52 -0.10 -14.82
C THR A 233 7.78 0.65 -15.26
N ILE A 234 8.97 0.07 -15.11
CA ILE A 234 10.23 0.61 -15.68
C ILE A 234 10.12 0.69 -17.21
N GLY A 235 9.61 -0.36 -17.84
CA GLY A 235 9.37 -0.39 -19.28
C GLY A 235 8.41 0.71 -19.72
N ALA A 236 7.25 0.83 -19.08
CA ALA A 236 6.24 1.84 -19.39
C ALA A 236 6.76 3.27 -19.20
N ASP A 237 7.50 3.54 -18.13
CA ASP A 237 8.15 4.83 -17.89
C ASP A 237 9.13 5.16 -19.03
N ARG A 238 10.00 4.21 -19.41
CA ARG A 238 10.95 4.38 -20.53
C ARG A 238 10.26 4.59 -21.87
N LEU A 239 9.24 3.78 -22.19
CA LEU A 239 8.49 3.87 -23.45
C LEU A 239 7.75 5.20 -23.61
N THR A 240 7.45 5.89 -22.51
CA THR A 240 6.76 7.19 -22.53
C THR A 240 7.70 8.39 -22.40
N GLY A 241 9.02 8.15 -22.51
CA GLY A 241 10.07 9.17 -22.53
C GLY A 241 10.73 9.46 -21.19
N GLY A 242 10.51 8.60 -20.18
CA GLY A 242 11.16 8.66 -18.89
C GLY A 242 12.47 7.86 -18.83
N SER A 243 13.18 7.96 -17.70
CA SER A 243 14.46 7.28 -17.46
C SER A 243 14.30 5.84 -16.96
N GLY A 244 13.08 5.46 -16.54
CA GLY A 244 12.81 4.23 -15.80
C GLY A 244 12.89 4.42 -14.28
N ILE A 245 13.30 5.59 -13.78
CA ILE A 245 13.44 5.86 -12.35
C ILE A 245 12.09 5.95 -11.66
N ALA A 246 11.09 6.63 -12.22
CA ALA A 246 9.74 6.65 -11.66
C ALA A 246 9.12 5.25 -11.69
N GLY A 247 9.31 4.53 -12.80
CA GLY A 247 8.85 3.14 -12.92
C GLY A 247 9.46 2.21 -11.87
N ALA A 248 10.77 2.31 -11.63
CA ALA A 248 11.42 1.52 -10.58
C ALA A 248 10.94 1.94 -9.19
N SER A 249 10.86 3.24 -8.92
CA SER A 249 10.53 3.80 -7.60
C SER A 249 9.10 3.47 -7.15
N ILE A 250 8.16 3.33 -8.10
CA ILE A 250 6.76 2.98 -7.77
C ILE A 250 6.57 1.49 -7.46
N SER A 251 7.61 0.67 -7.65
CA SER A 251 7.58 -0.79 -7.54
C SER A 251 7.65 -1.27 -6.10
N SER A 252 6.80 -0.68 -5.24
CA SER A 252 6.69 -0.98 -3.82
C SER A 252 5.26 -1.29 -3.41
N THR A 253 5.09 -1.93 -2.25
CA THR A 253 3.79 -2.08 -1.58
C THR A 253 3.69 -1.07 -0.44
N ALA A 254 2.54 -0.40 -0.36
CA ALA A 254 2.27 0.59 0.68
C ALA A 254 1.72 -0.06 1.96
N ALA A 255 2.04 0.53 3.12
CA ALA A 255 1.40 0.17 4.40
C ALA A 255 -0.14 0.32 4.34
N SER A 256 -0.65 1.26 3.53
CA SER A 256 -2.08 1.41 3.30
C SER A 256 -2.75 0.18 2.72
N GLY A 257 -2.06 -0.60 1.88
CA GLY A 257 -2.60 -1.80 1.27
C GLY A 257 -2.90 -2.91 2.27
N VAL A 258 -2.25 -2.89 3.44
CA VAL A 258 -2.42 -3.90 4.51
C VAL A 258 -3.84 -3.87 5.07
N ALA A 259 -4.51 -2.72 4.98
CA ALA A 259 -5.90 -2.53 5.40
C ALA A 259 -6.93 -2.97 4.34
N ASN A 260 -6.53 -3.13 3.07
CA ASN A 260 -7.48 -3.41 2.00
C ASN A 260 -8.23 -4.74 2.17
N PRO A 261 -7.58 -5.85 2.58
CA PRO A 261 -8.29 -7.11 2.82
C PRO A 261 -9.38 -7.00 3.89
N ALA A 262 -9.07 -6.35 5.01
CA ALA A 262 -10.04 -6.13 6.09
C ALA A 262 -11.20 -5.23 5.64
N ALA A 263 -10.92 -4.19 4.85
CA ALA A 263 -11.95 -3.31 4.30
C ALA A 263 -12.90 -4.04 3.33
N LEU A 264 -12.38 -5.00 2.55
CA LEU A 264 -13.22 -5.82 1.69
C LEU A 264 -14.08 -6.80 2.50
N ALA A 265 -13.49 -7.48 3.48
CA ALA A 265 -14.22 -8.40 4.36
C ALA A 265 -15.37 -7.73 5.14
N ALA A 266 -15.26 -6.43 5.41
CA ALA A 266 -16.32 -5.66 6.06
C ALA A 266 -17.56 -5.43 5.19
N VAL A 267 -17.44 -5.58 3.87
CA VAL A 267 -18.52 -5.30 2.90
C VAL A 267 -18.93 -6.52 2.08
N ASP A 268 -18.11 -7.58 2.10
CA ASP A 268 -18.41 -8.89 1.54
C ASP A 268 -17.94 -10.00 2.49
N PRO A 269 -18.87 -10.72 3.15
CA PRO A 269 -18.56 -11.78 4.12
C PRO A 269 -17.72 -12.93 3.55
N THR A 270 -17.74 -13.15 2.23
CA THR A 270 -16.98 -14.22 1.57
C THR A 270 -15.47 -14.10 1.83
N TYR A 271 -15.00 -12.86 2.06
CA TYR A 271 -13.58 -12.57 2.26
C TYR A 271 -13.14 -12.60 3.73
N VAL A 272 -14.05 -12.78 4.70
CA VAL A 272 -13.74 -12.75 6.15
C VAL A 272 -12.67 -13.77 6.53
N LEU A 273 -12.72 -14.98 5.97
CA LEU A 273 -11.78 -16.04 6.31
C LEU A 273 -10.40 -15.84 5.68
N ILE A 274 -10.32 -15.19 4.52
CA ILE A 274 -9.06 -15.00 3.79
C ILE A 274 -8.39 -13.66 4.09
N ALA A 275 -9.14 -12.67 4.57
CA ALA A 275 -8.64 -11.33 4.84
C ALA A 275 -7.45 -11.29 5.83
N PRO A 276 -7.44 -12.02 6.97
CA PRO A 276 -6.30 -12.01 7.88
C PRO A 276 -5.01 -12.51 7.21
N VAL A 277 -5.09 -13.61 6.46
CA VAL A 277 -3.92 -14.16 5.75
C VAL A 277 -3.45 -13.19 4.66
N ALA A 278 -4.37 -12.64 3.87
CA ALA A 278 -4.05 -11.63 2.87
C ALA A 278 -3.41 -10.37 3.51
N THR A 279 -3.91 -9.90 4.65
CA THR A 279 -3.33 -8.78 5.42
C THR A 279 -1.89 -9.08 5.83
N ALA A 280 -1.59 -10.27 6.34
CA ALA A 280 -0.22 -10.69 6.64
C ALA A 280 0.67 -10.72 5.38
N GLN A 281 0.14 -11.19 4.24
CA GLN A 281 0.87 -11.21 2.97
C GLN A 281 1.23 -9.81 2.50
N VAL A 282 0.27 -8.89 2.53
CA VAL A 282 0.52 -7.49 2.15
C VAL A 282 1.54 -6.87 3.11
N ALA A 283 1.45 -7.12 4.42
CA ALA A 283 2.40 -6.60 5.39
C ALA A 283 3.83 -7.12 5.16
N ALA A 284 4.01 -8.41 4.85
CA ALA A 284 5.31 -8.96 4.46
C ALA A 284 5.82 -8.34 3.15
N SER A 285 4.94 -8.14 2.16
CA SER A 285 5.28 -7.45 0.91
C SER A 285 5.78 -6.01 1.15
N VAL A 286 5.17 -5.27 2.10
CA VAL A 286 5.63 -3.93 2.50
C VAL A 286 7.09 -3.97 2.94
N ILE A 287 7.48 -4.92 3.79
CA ILE A 287 8.87 -5.02 4.28
C ILE A 287 9.81 -5.33 3.11
N ILE A 288 9.51 -6.39 2.36
CA ILE A 288 10.37 -6.85 1.27
C ILE A 288 10.58 -5.76 0.23
N THR A 289 9.49 -5.13 -0.20
CA THR A 289 9.58 -4.04 -1.18
C THR A 289 10.31 -2.82 -0.64
N ALA A 290 10.17 -2.48 0.66
CA ALA A 290 10.84 -1.33 1.22
C ALA A 290 12.39 -1.45 1.20
N PHE A 291 12.94 -2.67 1.19
CA PHE A 291 14.37 -2.89 0.97
C PHE A 291 14.74 -2.99 -0.51
N LEU A 292 13.94 -3.71 -1.31
CA LEU A 292 14.32 -4.04 -2.68
C LEU A 292 14.01 -2.93 -3.69
N THR A 293 12.98 -2.11 -3.49
CA THR A 293 12.64 -1.01 -4.41
C THR A 293 13.78 0.02 -4.53
N PRO A 294 14.41 0.52 -3.44
CA PRO A 294 15.59 1.39 -3.56
C PRO A 294 16.76 0.73 -4.29
N MET A 295 16.99 -0.57 -4.06
CA MET A 295 18.06 -1.33 -4.73
C MET A 295 17.79 -1.43 -6.23
N LEU A 296 16.54 -1.74 -6.62
CA LEU A 296 16.10 -1.77 -8.01
C LEU A 296 16.29 -0.40 -8.68
N THR A 297 15.84 0.68 -8.03
CA THR A 297 16.00 2.02 -8.60
C THR A 297 17.48 2.42 -8.71
N SER A 298 18.29 2.11 -7.70
CA SER A 298 19.74 2.34 -7.74
C SER A 298 20.41 1.61 -8.91
N PHE A 299 19.98 0.37 -9.18
CA PHE A 299 20.44 -0.39 -10.34
C PHE A 299 20.05 0.28 -11.67
N VAL A 300 18.80 0.73 -11.81
CA VAL A 300 18.33 1.47 -13.00
C VAL A 300 19.09 2.77 -13.19
N ALA A 301 19.35 3.54 -12.12
CA ALA A 301 20.14 4.77 -12.15
C ALA A 301 21.56 4.51 -12.68
N LYS A 302 22.25 3.52 -12.12
CA LYS A 302 23.60 3.11 -12.58
C LYS A 302 23.63 2.66 -14.03
N GLN A 303 22.57 2.00 -14.52
CA GLN A 303 22.48 1.65 -15.93
C GLN A 303 22.36 2.88 -16.83
N ASN A 304 21.58 3.88 -16.41
CA ASN A 304 21.38 5.11 -17.17
C ASN A 304 22.69 5.91 -17.26
N GLU A 305 23.46 6.01 -16.16
CA GLU A 305 24.79 6.64 -16.13
C GLU A 305 25.76 5.96 -17.11
N LYS A 306 25.82 4.63 -17.11
CA LYS A 306 26.68 3.87 -18.04
C LYS A 306 26.28 4.07 -19.50
N LYS A 307 24.99 4.21 -19.81
CA LYS A 307 24.54 4.49 -21.17
C LYS A 307 24.94 5.89 -21.61
N ALA A 308 24.79 6.88 -20.74
CA ALA A 308 25.22 8.26 -21.02
C ALA A 308 26.72 8.33 -21.33
N GLN A 309 27.57 7.67 -20.55
CA GLN A 309 29.03 7.62 -20.77
C GLN A 309 29.45 6.95 -22.09
N LYS A 310 28.62 6.06 -22.67
CA LYS A 310 28.89 5.43 -23.98
C LYS A 310 28.46 6.27 -25.17
N THR A 311 27.69 7.33 -24.93
CA THR A 311 27.12 8.20 -25.98
C THR A 311 27.91 9.51 -26.11
N VAL A 312 28.84 9.75 -25.18
CA VAL A 312 29.88 10.80 -25.22
C VAL A 312 31.16 10.19 -25.79
#